data_AF-G0A2V0-F1
#
_entry.id   AF-G0A2V0-F1
#
_cell.length_a   1.000
_cell.length_b   1.000
_cell.length_c   1.000
_cell.angle_alpha   90.00
_cell.angle_beta   90.00
_cell.angle_gamma   90.00
#
_symmetry.space_group_name_H-M   'P 1'
#
loop_
_entity.id
_entity.type
_entity.pdbx_description
1 polymer ?
#
loop_
_entity_poly.entity_id
_entity_poly.type
_entity_poly.pdbx_seq_one_letter_code
_entity_poly.pdbx_strand_id
1 'polypeptide(L)'
;MKALTFTFIVGAVFLYFINIAILKTPILDLEWSIHAATRFLVGFFVLGISYFYAKALSFKNAIKLTFVIIILDYLYDYFIGTYRLNFEIIMHGIYMLVWGALLGYLTARRLKKNR
;
A
#
# COMPACT_ATOMS: atom_id res chain seq x y z
N MET A 1 10.29 -18.76 -0.34
CA MET A 1 8.85 -18.96 -0.62
C MET A 1 8.01 -18.68 0.61
N LYS A 2 8.24 -19.39 1.71
CA LYS A 2 7.44 -19.33 2.95
C LYS A 2 7.15 -17.90 3.43
N ALA A 3 8.16 -17.05 3.62
CA ALA A 3 7.95 -15.70 4.13
C ALA A 3 7.12 -14.79 3.19
N LEU A 4 7.36 -14.84 1.87
CA LEU A 4 6.62 -14.04 0.89
C LEU A 4 5.15 -14.48 0.86
N THR A 5 4.91 -15.78 0.73
CA THR A 5 3.55 -16.36 0.71
C THR A 5 2.82 -16.11 2.03
N PHE A 6 3.51 -16.28 3.16
CA PHE A 6 2.96 -16.00 4.48
C PHE A 6 2.56 -14.53 4.62
N THR A 7 3.44 -13.60 4.25
CA THR A 7 3.15 -12.15 4.31
C THR A 7 1.99 -11.77 3.39
N PHE A 8 1.87 -12.41 2.22
CA PHE A 8 0.75 -12.21 1.33
C PHE A 8 -0.57 -12.70 1.95
N ILE A 9 -0.60 -13.94 2.46
CA ILE A 9 -1.82 -14.52 3.06
C ILE A 9 -2.25 -13.71 4.29
N VAL A 10 -1.32 -13.42 5.20
CA VAL A 10 -1.60 -12.66 6.42
C VAL A 10 -2.13 -11.28 6.09
N GLY A 11 -1.54 -10.59 5.11
CA GLY A 11 -2.07 -9.30 4.69
C GLY A 11 -3.41 -9.38 3.95
N ALA A 12 -3.68 -10.42 3.16
CA ALA A 12 -5.00 -10.61 2.58
C ALA A 12 -6.07 -10.82 3.66
N VAL A 13 -5.75 -11.62 4.69
CA VAL A 13 -6.63 -11.85 5.85
C VAL A 13 -6.86 -10.57 6.65
N PHE A 14 -5.81 -9.80 6.96
CA PHE A 14 -5.97 -8.53 7.66
C PHE A 14 -6.74 -7.50 6.84
N LEU A 15 -6.53 -7.45 5.52
CA LEU A 15 -7.28 -6.55 4.64
C LEU A 15 -8.78 -6.85 4.74
N TYR A 16 -9.18 -8.13 4.71
CA TYR A 16 -10.58 -8.53 4.86
C TYR A 16 -11.19 -8.01 6.17
N PHE A 17 -10.50 -8.21 7.30
CA PHE A 17 -11.00 -7.74 8.60
C PHE A 17 -10.99 -6.21 8.73
N ILE A 18 -9.97 -5.55 8.18
CA ILE A 18 -9.87 -4.10 8.11
C ILE A 18 -11.05 -3.54 7.33
N ASN A 19 -11.34 -4.07 6.14
CA ASN A 19 -12.47 -3.63 5.32
C ASN A 19 -13.79 -3.72 6.09
N ILE A 20 -14.05 -4.84 6.77
CA ILE A 20 -15.25 -5.00 7.60
C ILE A 20 -15.28 -3.97 8.75
N ALA A 21 -14.17 -3.82 9.48
CA ALA A 21 -14.11 -2.97 10.66
C ALA A 21 -14.27 -1.48 10.32
N ILE A 22 -13.56 -1.04 9.29
CA ILE A 22 -13.37 0.36 8.88
C ILE A 22 -14.44 0.79 7.88
N LEU A 23 -14.65 0.01 6.82
CA LEU A 23 -15.51 0.38 5.69
C LEU A 23 -16.92 -0.23 5.78
N LYS A 24 -17.17 -1.06 6.80
CA LYS A 24 -18.44 -1.78 7.00
C LYS A 24 -18.84 -2.68 5.83
N THR A 25 -17.90 -2.97 4.93
CA THR A 25 -18.06 -3.89 3.80
C THR A 25 -16.80 -4.76 3.70
N PRO A 26 -16.91 -6.06 3.44
CA PRO A 26 -15.73 -6.90 3.19
C PRO A 26 -15.09 -6.63 1.81
N ILE A 27 -15.89 -6.19 0.84
CA ILE A 27 -15.50 -6.01 -0.56
C ILE A 27 -15.56 -4.52 -0.90
N LEU A 28 -14.44 -4.01 -1.40
CA LEU A 28 -14.36 -2.64 -1.90
C LEU A 28 -15.10 -2.56 -3.23
N ASP A 29 -15.76 -1.43 -3.48
CA ASP A 29 -16.16 -1.10 -4.85
C ASP A 29 -14.93 -0.85 -5.73
N LEU A 30 -15.16 -0.61 -7.02
CA LEU A 30 -14.08 -0.45 -7.97
C LEU A 30 -13.19 0.76 -7.65
N GLU A 31 -13.79 1.89 -7.26
CA GLU A 31 -13.06 3.12 -6.95
C GLU A 31 -12.15 2.91 -5.74
N TRP A 32 -12.70 2.41 -4.64
CA TRP A 32 -11.93 2.09 -3.43
C TRP A 32 -10.86 1.03 -3.67
N SER A 33 -11.12 0.07 -4.55
CA SER A 33 -10.12 -0.92 -4.99
C SER A 33 -8.93 -0.26 -5.68
N ILE A 34 -9.17 0.75 -6.53
CA ILE A 34 -8.12 1.51 -7.22
C ILE A 34 -7.27 2.30 -6.22
N HIS A 35 -7.89 2.99 -5.25
CA HIS A 35 -7.13 3.72 -4.21
C HIS A 35 -6.30 2.78 -3.34
N ALA A 36 -6.90 1.66 -2.91
CA ALA A 36 -6.22 0.63 -2.13
C ALA A 36 -5.03 0.05 -2.90
N ALA A 37 -5.24 -0.34 -4.16
CA ALA A 37 -4.19 -0.87 -5.03
C ALA A 37 -3.09 0.16 -5.27
N THR A 38 -3.43 1.42 -5.53
CA THR A 38 -2.46 2.50 -5.74
C THR A 38 -1.56 2.67 -4.52
N ARG A 39 -2.14 2.75 -3.32
CA ARG A 39 -1.38 2.86 -2.06
C ARG A 39 -0.51 1.64 -1.81
N PHE A 40 -1.03 0.44 -2.10
CA PHE A 40 -0.25 -0.79 -2.03
C PHE A 40 0.95 -0.76 -2.97
N LEU A 41 0.77 -0.37 -4.24
CA LEU A 41 1.84 -0.31 -5.23
C LEU A 41 2.88 0.76 -4.89
N VAL A 42 2.46 1.91 -4.35
CA VAL A 42 3.38 2.94 -3.81
C VAL A 42 4.22 2.34 -2.70
N GLY A 43 3.60 1.67 -1.73
CA GLY A 43 4.31 0.94 -0.68
C GLY A 43 5.30 -0.06 -1.27
N PHE A 44 4.85 -0.87 -2.22
CA PHE A 44 5.64 -1.92 -2.86
C PHE A 44 6.88 -1.38 -3.58
N PHE A 45 6.71 -0.46 -4.52
CA PHE A 45 7.81 0.02 -5.36
C PHE A 45 8.66 1.10 -4.68
N VAL A 46 8.04 2.09 -4.04
CA VAL A 46 8.77 3.23 -3.47
C VAL A 46 9.44 2.82 -2.17
N LEU A 47 8.68 2.29 -1.22
CA LEU A 47 9.21 1.94 0.10
C LEU A 47 9.91 0.57 0.07
N GLY A 48 9.23 -0.47 -0.41
CA GLY A 48 9.72 -1.85 -0.39
C GLY A 48 10.95 -2.06 -1.26
N ILE A 49 10.82 -1.81 -2.56
CA ILE A 49 11.89 -2.05 -3.52
C ILE A 49 12.93 -0.92 -3.47
N SER A 50 12.54 0.33 -3.70
CA SER A 50 13.50 1.41 -3.95
C SER A 50 14.24 1.84 -2.69
N TYR A 51 13.53 1.99 -1.56
CA TYR A 51 14.13 2.41 -0.29
C TYR A 51 14.68 1.24 0.56
N PHE A 52 13.84 0.26 0.92
CA PHE A 52 14.26 -0.79 1.85
C PHE A 52 15.24 -1.78 1.23
N TYR A 53 15.02 -2.17 -0.02
CA TYR A 53 15.83 -3.20 -0.68
C TYR A 53 17.00 -2.63 -1.50
N ALA A 54 16.72 -1.83 -2.54
CA ALA A 54 17.70 -1.36 -3.51
C ALA A 54 18.55 -0.19 -3.01
N LYS A 55 18.11 0.50 -1.93
CA LYS A 55 18.76 1.71 -1.39
C LYS A 55 18.96 2.81 -2.44
N ALA A 56 18.10 2.85 -3.46
CA ALA A 56 18.15 3.82 -4.56
C ALA A 56 17.56 5.18 -4.17
N LEU A 57 16.75 5.24 -3.11
CA LEU A 57 16.17 6.46 -2.57
C LEU A 57 16.63 6.67 -1.12
N SER A 58 16.82 7.94 -0.73
CA SER A 58 16.91 8.29 0.68
C SER A 58 15.54 8.20 1.35
N PHE A 59 15.50 7.98 2.67
CA PHE A 59 14.24 7.90 3.42
C PHE A 59 13.37 9.14 3.22
N LYS A 60 13.99 10.32 3.30
CA LYS A 60 13.31 11.61 3.10
C LYS A 60 12.68 11.71 1.72
N ASN A 61 13.37 11.25 0.68
CA ASN A 61 12.84 11.30 -0.68
C ASN A 61 11.74 10.26 -0.91
N ALA A 62 11.89 9.06 -0.34
CA ALA A 62 10.86 8.02 -0.40
C ALA A 62 9.56 8.49 0.28
N ILE A 63 9.67 9.08 1.48
CA ILE A 63 8.53 9.67 2.18
C ILE A 63 7.89 10.79 1.36
N LYS A 64 8.69 11.74 0.85
CA LYS A 64 8.16 12.84 0.03
C LYS A 64 7.38 12.32 -1.19
N LEU A 65 7.95 11.35 -1.90
CA LEU A 65 7.31 10.76 -3.07
C LEU A 65 6.00 10.05 -2.69
N THR A 66 6.01 9.26 -1.62
CA THR A 66 4.81 8.61 -1.10
C THR A 66 3.73 9.63 -0.72
N PHE A 67 4.09 10.71 -0.02
CA PHE A 67 3.15 11.78 0.33
C PHE A 67 2.57 12.47 -0.90
N VAL A 68 3.41 12.83 -1.89
CA VAL A 68 2.94 13.47 -3.11
C VAL A 68 1.92 12.59 -3.83
N ILE A 69 2.19 11.29 -3.97
CA ILE A 69 1.27 10.38 -4.65
C ILE A 69 -0.06 10.25 -3.88
N ILE A 70 -0.01 10.12 -2.55
CA ILE A 70 -1.21 10.03 -1.71
C ILE A 70 -2.02 11.33 -1.76
N ILE A 71 -1.37 12.49 -1.78
CA ILE A 71 -2.06 13.77 -1.90
C ILE A 71 -2.76 13.87 -3.27
N LEU A 72 -2.09 13.44 -4.35
CA LEU A 72 -2.70 13.40 -5.67
C LEU A 72 -3.91 12.45 -5.74
N ASP A 73 -3.81 11.29 -5.07
CA ASP A 73 -4.90 10.32 -4.92
C ASP A 73 -6.12 10.97 -4.24
N TYR A 74 -5.93 11.68 -3.12
CA TYR A 74 -7.03 12.41 -2.46
C TYR A 74 -7.53 13.63 -3.24
N LEU A 75 -6.65 14.33 -3.96
CA LEU A 75 -7.05 15.45 -4.81
C LEU A 75 -7.96 14.96 -5.95
N TYR A 76 -7.69 13.78 -6.50
CA TYR A 76 -8.58 13.17 -7.49
C TYR A 76 -9.99 12.97 -6.93
N ASP A 77 -10.13 12.38 -5.73
CA ASP A 77 -11.43 12.18 -5.06
C ASP A 77 -12.17 13.51 -4.83
N TYR A 78 -11.41 14.56 -4.52
CA TYR A 78 -11.96 15.90 -4.39
C TYR A 78 -12.56 16.42 -5.72
N PHE A 79 -11.89 16.19 -6.85
CA PHE A 79 -12.38 16.62 -8.16
C PHE A 79 -13.59 15.83 -8.66
N ILE A 80 -13.67 14.53 -8.36
CA ILE A 80 -14.80 13.69 -8.78
C ILE A 80 -15.97 13.70 -7.78
N GLY A 81 -15.86 14.46 -6.68
CA GLY A 81 -16.93 14.63 -5.70
C GLY A 81 -17.14 13.43 -4.77
N THR A 82 -16.18 12.51 -4.69
CA THR A 82 -16.23 11.29 -3.84
C THR A 82 -15.39 11.42 -2.56
N TYR A 83 -14.84 12.61 -2.31
CA TYR A 83 -13.95 12.91 -1.19
C TYR A 83 -14.47 12.44 0.17
N ARG A 84 -13.70 11.56 0.80
CA ARG A 84 -13.89 11.11 2.19
C ARG A 84 -12.55 11.02 2.89
N LEU A 85 -12.16 12.09 3.58
CA LEU A 85 -10.95 12.10 4.39
C LEU A 85 -11.33 11.94 5.87
N ASN A 86 -11.56 10.68 6.25
CA ASN A 86 -11.77 10.30 7.64
C ASN A 86 -10.58 9.47 8.16
N PHE A 87 -10.54 9.31 9.48
CA PHE A 87 -9.44 8.61 10.14
C PHE A 87 -9.35 7.14 9.70
N GLU A 88 -10.50 6.51 9.49
CA GLU A 88 -10.62 5.12 9.06
C GLU A 88 -9.92 4.89 7.70
N ILE A 89 -10.18 5.75 6.72
CA ILE A 89 -9.60 5.68 5.37
C ILE A 89 -8.09 5.93 5.40
N ILE A 90 -7.62 6.83 6.28
CA ILE A 90 -6.19 7.06 6.50
C ILE A 90 -5.53 5.78 7.04
N MET A 91 -6.14 5.14 8.04
CA MET A 91 -5.63 3.89 8.61
C MET A 91 -5.59 2.75 7.59
N HIS A 92 -6.64 2.61 6.78
CA HIS A 92 -6.65 1.68 5.66
C HIS A 92 -5.53 1.98 4.66
N GLY A 93 -5.30 3.26 4.32
CA GLY A 93 -4.22 3.67 3.44
C GLY A 93 -2.82 3.33 3.98
N ILE A 94 -2.57 3.61 5.27
CA ILE A 94 -1.31 3.26 5.95
C ILE A 94 -1.10 1.74 5.92
N TYR A 95 -2.15 0.98 6.20
CA TYR A 95 -2.11 -0.48 6.12
C TYR A 95 -1.65 -0.96 4.73
N MET A 96 -2.26 -0.43 3.66
CA MET A 96 -1.89 -0.80 2.29
C MET A 96 -0.43 -0.44 1.95
N LEU A 97 0.05 0.72 2.39
CA LEU A 97 1.46 1.12 2.21
C LEU A 97 2.43 0.17 2.91
N VAL A 98 2.16 -0.16 4.18
CA VAL A 98 3.03 -1.04 4.98
C VAL A 98 3.05 -2.45 4.37
N TRP A 99 1.87 -2.99 4.04
CA TRP A 99 1.76 -4.32 3.47
C TRP A 99 2.45 -4.39 2.09
N GLY A 100 2.24 -3.38 1.24
CA GLY A 100 2.95 -3.21 -0.02
C GLY A 100 4.47 -3.20 0.17
N ALA A 101 4.97 -2.38 1.10
CA ALA A 101 6.41 -2.25 1.36
C ALA A 101 7.05 -3.57 1.78
N LEU A 102 6.39 -4.34 2.66
CA LEU A 102 6.86 -5.66 3.08
C LEU A 102 6.93 -6.62 1.90
N LEU A 103 5.88 -6.70 1.08
CA LEU A 103 5.86 -7.57 -0.09
C LEU A 103 6.87 -7.14 -1.16
N GLY A 104 7.07 -5.84 -1.37
CA GLY A 104 8.07 -5.31 -2.29
C GLY A 104 9.49 -5.71 -1.89
N TYR A 105 9.84 -5.50 -0.62
CA TYR A 105 11.14 -5.90 -0.08
C TYR A 105 11.37 -7.41 -0.20
N LEU A 106 10.40 -8.24 0.23
CA LEU A 106 10.54 -9.70 0.20
C LEU A 106 10.61 -10.23 -1.24
N THR A 107 9.87 -9.63 -2.16
CA THR A 107 9.90 -10.00 -3.59
C THR A 107 11.26 -9.72 -4.18
N ALA A 108 11.78 -8.51 -4.01
CA ALA A 108 13.08 -8.13 -4.56
C ALA A 108 14.23 -8.96 -3.96
N ARG A 109 14.20 -9.20 -2.64
CA ARG A 109 15.17 -10.09 -1.97
C ARG A 109 15.14 -11.50 -2.52
N ARG A 110 13.95 -12.03 -2.82
CA ARG A 110 13.80 -13.36 -3.42
C ARG A 110 14.34 -13.40 -4.85
N LEU A 111 14.03 -12.40 -5.67
CA LEU A 111 14.48 -12.34 -7.06
C LEU A 111 16.01 -12.31 -7.16
N LYS A 112 16.70 -11.59 -6.26
CA LYS A 112 18.17 -11.63 -6.20
C LYS A 112 18.73 -12.95 -5.70
N LYS A 113 18.07 -13.62 -4.75
CA LYS A 113 18.53 -14.94 -4.28
C LYS A 113 18.48 -16.02 -5.37
N ASN A 114 17.57 -15.86 -6.33
CA ASN A 114 17.37 -16.80 -7.44
C ASN A 114 18.21 -16.44 -8.69
N ARG A 115 18.97 -15.35 -8.66
CA ARG A 115 19.98 -14.99 -9.68
C ARG A 115 21.35 -15.37 -9.17
#